data_AF-A0A2L2BPY5-F1
#
_entry.id   AF-A0A2L2BPY5-F1
#
_cell.length_a   1.000
_cell.length_b   1.000
_cell.length_c   1.000
_cell.angle_alpha   90.00
_cell.angle_beta   90.00
_cell.angle_gamma   90.00
#
_symmetry.space_group_name_H-M   'P 1'
#
loop_
_entity.id
_entity.type
_entity.pdbx_description
1 polymer ?
#
loop_
_entity_poly.entity_id
_entity_poly.type
_entity_poly.pdbx_seq_one_letter_code
_entity_poly.pdbx_strand_id
1 'polypeptide(L)'
;MKAIFTPLVIGTLIAAAVNSVIFLIAAELLGEEFIVDPDGIGGEPRMVVPAIMPAVFTVFQAIVGGVIAAAIALATKSPKYTWRLITLVGLSLSFVPTAFASLGETSTFLWLSAMHVVAGALVIPLVERVLPADKNKAADGETTDTSDTTDATDTAGLKKPAGQAPPGDTASDHTP
;
A
#
# COMPACT_ATOMS: atom_id res chain seq x y z
N MET A 1 6.42 13.64 4.05
CA MET A 1 5.14 13.19 4.64
C MET A 1 4.01 13.03 3.62
N LYS A 2 3.73 14.00 2.71
CA LYS A 2 2.68 13.86 1.67
C LYS A 2 2.77 12.57 0.84
N ALA A 3 3.97 12.17 0.44
CA ALA A 3 4.20 10.99 -0.40
C ALA A 3 3.77 9.64 0.23
N ILE A 4 3.64 9.57 1.56
CA ILE A 4 3.21 8.35 2.28
C ILE A 4 1.72 8.45 2.65
N PHE A 5 1.27 9.65 3.02
CA PHE A 5 -0.10 9.88 3.47
C PHE A 5 -1.12 9.80 2.31
N THR A 6 -0.80 10.37 1.16
CA THR A 6 -1.70 10.36 -0.02
C THR A 6 -2.06 8.95 -0.50
N PRO A 7 -1.11 8.01 -0.74
CA PRO A 7 -1.47 6.66 -1.17
C PRO A 7 -2.24 5.88 -0.10
N LEU A 8 -1.97 6.13 1.18
CA LEU A 8 -2.73 5.52 2.28
C LEU A 8 -4.19 5.99 2.26
N VAL A 9 -4.44 7.30 2.19
CA VAL A 9 -5.80 7.85 2.14
C VAL A 9 -6.56 7.37 0.91
N ILE A 10 -5.93 7.42 -0.27
CA ILE A 10 -6.54 6.94 -1.52
C ILE A 10 -6.87 5.45 -1.40
N GLY A 11 -5.94 4.64 -0.89
CA GLY A 11 -6.15 3.21 -0.67
C GLY A 11 -7.32 2.92 0.27
N THR A 12 -7.42 3.65 1.38
CA THR A 12 -8.54 3.54 2.33
C THR A 12 -9.88 3.94 1.70
N LEU A 13 -9.92 5.01 0.92
CA LEU A 13 -11.14 5.44 0.24
C LEU A 13 -11.59 4.42 -0.81
N ILE A 14 -10.65 3.86 -1.57
CA ILE A 14 -10.94 2.78 -2.53
C ILE A 14 -11.46 1.55 -1.79
N ALA A 15 -10.80 1.13 -0.71
CA ALA A 15 -11.25 0.00 0.09
C ALA A 15 -12.65 0.21 0.66
N ALA A 16 -12.95 1.41 1.17
CA ALA A 16 -14.27 1.75 1.69
C ALA A 16 -15.34 1.70 0.58
N ALA A 17 -15.04 2.25 -0.60
CA ALA A 17 -15.93 2.19 -1.76
C ALA A 17 -16.18 0.75 -2.21
N VAL A 18 -15.13 -0.07 -2.33
CA VAL A 18 -15.24 -1.49 -2.71
C VAL A 18 -16.08 -2.26 -1.70
N ASN A 19 -15.85 -2.07 -0.39
CA ASN A 19 -16.66 -2.71 0.64
C ASN A 19 -18.12 -2.27 0.55
N SER A 20 -18.41 -0.97 0.40
CA SER A 20 -19.79 -0.50 0.20
C SER A 20 -20.45 -1.13 -1.04
N VAL A 21 -19.73 -1.26 -2.16
CA VAL A 21 -20.25 -1.93 -3.36
C VAL A 21 -20.56 -3.41 -3.11
N ILE A 22 -19.67 -4.12 -2.41
CA ILE A 22 -19.90 -5.54 -2.03
C ILE A 22 -21.13 -5.68 -1.15
N PHE A 23 -21.34 -4.76 -0.20
CA PHE A 23 -22.53 -4.73 0.63
C PHE A 23 -23.80 -4.58 -0.21
N LEU A 24 -23.83 -3.61 -1.12
CA LEU A 24 -25.00 -3.35 -1.97
C LEU A 24 -25.30 -4.52 -2.91
N ILE A 25 -24.27 -5.10 -3.52
CA ILE A 25 -24.41 -6.28 -4.38
C ILE A 25 -24.94 -7.47 -3.56
N ALA A 26 -24.41 -7.70 -2.36
CA ALA A 26 -24.83 -8.81 -1.53
C ALA A 26 -26.27 -8.62 -1.02
N ALA A 27 -26.65 -7.39 -0.64
CA ALA A 27 -28.02 -7.07 -0.22
C ALA A 27 -29.02 -7.33 -1.37
N GLU A 28 -28.68 -6.89 -2.58
CA GLU A 28 -29.53 -7.09 -3.76
C GLU A 28 -29.62 -8.57 -4.17
N LEU A 29 -28.50 -9.28 -4.21
CA LEU A 29 -28.46 -10.69 -4.63
C LEU A 29 -29.12 -11.65 -3.63
N LEU A 30 -29.06 -11.34 -2.34
CA LEU A 30 -29.61 -12.18 -1.28
C LEU A 30 -31.05 -11.79 -0.93
N GLY A 31 -31.49 -10.57 -1.25
CA GLY A 31 -32.86 -10.10 -0.98
C GLY A 31 -33.18 -10.01 0.52
N GLU A 32 -32.16 -10.00 1.37
CA GLU A 32 -32.27 -10.01 2.83
C GLU A 32 -31.55 -8.78 3.41
N GLU A 33 -32.06 -8.29 4.53
CA GLU A 33 -31.32 -7.33 5.34
C GLU A 33 -30.21 -8.05 6.10
N PHE A 34 -29.00 -7.46 6.11
CA PHE A 34 -27.92 -8.00 6.92
C PHE A 34 -28.15 -7.66 8.39
N ILE A 35 -28.31 -8.70 9.21
CA ILE A 35 -28.58 -8.56 10.63
C ILE A 35 -27.39 -9.12 11.41
N VAL A 36 -26.89 -8.33 12.36
CA VAL A 36 -25.81 -8.74 13.27
C VAL A 36 -26.37 -8.94 14.67
N ASP A 37 -25.99 -10.05 15.28
CA ASP A 37 -26.16 -10.28 16.71
C ASP A 37 -24.90 -9.79 17.44
N PRO A 38 -24.96 -8.65 18.16
CA PRO A 38 -23.77 -8.04 18.75
C PRO A 38 -23.16 -8.86 19.89
N ASP A 39 -23.94 -9.71 20.56
CA ASP A 39 -23.45 -10.55 21.66
C ASP A 39 -23.26 -12.02 21.26
N GLY A 40 -23.85 -12.44 20.12
CA GLY A 40 -23.74 -13.79 19.59
C GLY A 40 -24.34 -14.86 20.51
N ILE A 41 -25.11 -14.46 21.52
CA ILE A 41 -25.78 -15.33 22.48
C ILE A 41 -27.27 -15.00 22.61
N GLY A 42 -27.77 -14.01 21.86
CA GLY A 42 -29.16 -13.62 21.77
C GLY A 42 -29.68 -12.84 23.00
N GLY A 43 -28.79 -12.21 23.77
CA GLY A 43 -29.15 -11.37 24.92
C GLY A 43 -29.54 -9.94 24.54
N GLU A 44 -29.03 -9.45 23.42
CA GLU A 44 -29.27 -8.11 22.88
C GLU A 44 -30.15 -8.15 21.61
N PRO A 45 -30.92 -7.08 21.33
CA PRO A 45 -31.71 -7.00 20.12
C PRO A 45 -30.80 -6.99 18.89
N ARG A 46 -31.10 -7.88 17.95
CA ARG A 46 -30.43 -7.96 16.66
C ARG A 46 -30.51 -6.63 15.91
N MET A 47 -29.41 -6.22 15.29
CA MET A 47 -29.29 -4.93 14.61
C MET A 47 -29.15 -5.09 13.11
N VAL A 48 -30.01 -4.43 12.35
CA VAL A 48 -29.86 -4.27 10.90
C VAL A 48 -28.62 -3.40 10.65
N VAL A 49 -27.74 -3.83 9.75
CA VAL A 49 -26.53 -3.09 9.39
C VAL A 49 -26.89 -1.97 8.40
N PRO A 50 -26.76 -0.68 8.77
CA PRO A 50 -26.96 0.42 7.83
C PRO A 50 -25.93 0.38 6.69
N ALA A 51 -26.35 0.79 5.49
CA ALA A 51 -25.50 0.79 4.28
C ALA A 51 -24.22 1.65 4.40
N ILE A 52 -24.16 2.58 5.35
CA ILE A 52 -22.98 3.41 5.63
C ILE A 52 -21.94 2.69 6.51
N MET A 53 -22.34 1.70 7.30
CA MET A 53 -21.45 1.04 8.27
C MET A 53 -20.24 0.34 7.63
N PRO A 54 -20.34 -0.33 6.46
CA PRO A 54 -19.16 -0.88 5.79
C PRO A 54 -18.07 0.15 5.54
N ALA A 55 -18.43 1.35 5.11
CA ALA A 55 -17.47 2.44 4.89
C ALA A 55 -16.86 2.92 6.22
N VAL A 56 -17.70 3.14 7.24
CA VAL A 56 -17.25 3.56 8.58
C VAL A 56 -16.26 2.57 9.18
N PHE A 57 -16.60 1.28 9.19
CA PHE A 57 -15.73 0.23 9.71
C PHE A 57 -14.44 0.11 8.89
N THR A 58 -14.50 0.25 7.57
CA THR A 58 -13.30 0.21 6.72
C THR A 58 -12.34 1.34 7.06
N VAL A 59 -12.84 2.57 7.22
CA VAL A 59 -12.02 3.72 7.61
C VAL A 59 -11.44 3.52 9.01
N PHE A 60 -12.24 3.07 9.97
CA PHE A 60 -11.79 2.78 11.33
C PHE A 60 -10.67 1.74 11.34
N GLN A 61 -10.86 0.61 10.66
CA GLN A 61 -9.85 -0.45 10.58
C GLN A 61 -8.59 -0.01 9.83
N ALA A 62 -8.71 0.85 8.82
CA ALA A 62 -7.55 1.42 8.14
C ALA A 62 -6.72 2.31 9.07
N ILE A 63 -7.36 3.10 9.94
CA ILE A 63 -6.67 3.92 10.96
C ILE A 63 -5.94 2.99 11.95
N VAL A 64 -6.64 2.01 12.52
CA VAL A 64 -6.07 1.05 13.48
C VAL A 64 -4.91 0.28 12.84
N GLY A 65 -5.11 -0.25 11.64
CA GLY A 65 -4.08 -0.96 10.89
C GLY A 65 -2.87 -0.09 10.56
N GLY A 66 -3.08 1.19 10.23
CA GLY A 66 -2.01 2.16 10.00
C GLY A 66 -1.17 2.42 11.26
N VAL A 67 -1.81 2.56 12.42
CA VAL A 67 -1.11 2.70 13.72
C VAL A 67 -0.28 1.44 14.03
N ILE A 68 -0.85 0.25 13.82
CA ILE A 68 -0.14 -1.03 14.01
C ILE A 68 1.06 -1.13 13.05
N ALA A 69 0.88 -0.78 11.77
CA ALA A 69 1.96 -0.79 10.78
C ALA A 69 3.09 0.17 11.17
N ALA A 70 2.77 1.38 11.65
CA ALA A 70 3.75 2.33 12.15
C ALA A 70 4.50 1.79 13.37
N ALA A 71 3.79 1.17 14.32
CA ALA A 71 4.40 0.54 15.49
C ALA A 71 5.35 -0.60 15.08
N ILE A 72 4.95 -1.45 14.13
CA ILE A 72 5.80 -2.53 13.58
C ILE A 72 7.03 -1.94 12.89
N ALA A 73 6.85 -0.90 12.07
CA ALA A 73 7.93 -0.19 11.41
C ALA A 73 8.93 0.39 12.40
N LEU A 74 8.51 0.80 13.61
CA LEU A 74 9.38 1.33 14.66
C LEU A 74 10.02 0.23 15.51
N ALA A 75 9.30 -0.83 15.86
CA ALA A 75 9.73 -1.82 16.84
C ALA A 75 10.50 -3.02 16.25
N THR A 76 10.39 -3.29 14.94
CA THR A 76 10.90 -4.54 14.35
C THR A 76 12.10 -4.31 13.41
N LYS A 77 12.92 -5.36 13.23
CA LYS A 77 14.07 -5.38 12.31
C LYS A 77 13.66 -5.67 10.85
N SER A 78 12.57 -6.43 10.65
CA SER A 78 12.03 -6.84 9.36
C SER A 78 10.53 -6.47 9.20
N PRO A 79 10.19 -5.18 9.08
CA PRO A 79 8.81 -4.69 9.16
C PRO A 79 7.85 -5.33 8.16
N LYS A 80 8.28 -5.57 6.92
CA LYS A 80 7.44 -6.22 5.89
C LYS A 80 7.00 -7.61 6.30
N TYR A 81 7.94 -8.43 6.75
CA TYR A 81 7.66 -9.82 7.13
C TYR A 81 6.77 -9.87 8.37
N THR A 82 7.07 -9.05 9.38
CA THR A 82 6.25 -8.98 10.59
C THR A 82 4.85 -8.47 10.30
N TRP A 83 4.69 -7.44 9.47
CA TRP A 83 3.39 -6.96 9.01
C TRP A 83 2.57 -8.05 8.33
N ARG A 84 3.17 -8.75 7.36
CA ARG A 84 2.49 -9.82 6.62
C ARG A 84 2.07 -10.96 7.55
N LEU A 85 2.94 -11.39 8.46
CA LEU A 85 2.61 -12.44 9.43
C LEU A 85 1.45 -12.03 10.34
N ILE A 86 1.54 -10.84 10.97
CA ILE A 86 0.52 -10.35 11.91
C ILE A 86 -0.81 -10.15 11.21
N THR A 87 -0.82 -9.56 10.00
CA THR A 87 -2.06 -9.34 9.26
C THR A 87 -2.70 -10.63 8.76
N LEU A 88 -1.92 -11.64 8.35
CA LEU A 88 -2.46 -12.95 7.99
C LEU A 88 -3.05 -13.68 9.21
N VAL A 89 -2.39 -13.59 10.37
CA VAL A 89 -2.91 -14.14 11.62
C VAL A 89 -4.19 -13.39 12.04
N GLY A 90 -4.18 -12.06 11.99
CA GLY A 90 -5.35 -11.23 12.30
C GLY A 90 -6.54 -11.49 11.38
N LEU A 91 -6.29 -11.62 10.08
CA LEU A 91 -7.31 -12.00 9.09
C LEU A 91 -7.86 -13.41 9.36
N SER A 92 -7.01 -14.35 9.75
CA SER A 92 -7.46 -15.70 10.12
C SER A 92 -8.31 -15.68 11.39
N LEU A 93 -7.93 -14.88 12.38
CA LEU A 93 -8.65 -14.74 13.64
C LEU A 93 -9.98 -13.98 13.48
N SER A 94 -10.11 -13.09 12.49
CA SER A 94 -11.33 -12.31 12.28
C SER A 94 -12.54 -13.16 11.84
N PHE A 95 -12.31 -14.37 11.32
CA PHE A 95 -13.40 -15.29 10.99
C PHE A 95 -14.12 -15.85 12.23
N VAL A 96 -13.45 -15.89 13.39
CA VAL A 96 -14.07 -16.36 14.65
C VAL A 96 -15.20 -15.42 15.10
N PRO A 97 -14.97 -14.11 15.36
CA PRO A 97 -16.05 -13.20 15.72
C PRO A 97 -17.06 -13.04 14.59
N THR A 98 -16.64 -13.20 13.32
CA THR A 98 -17.57 -13.22 12.18
C THR A 98 -18.59 -14.36 12.31
N ALA A 99 -18.14 -15.57 12.67
CA ALA A 99 -19.02 -16.72 12.86
C ALA A 99 -19.99 -16.53 14.04
N PHE A 100 -19.53 -15.91 15.14
CA PHE A 100 -20.38 -15.59 16.29
C PHE A 100 -21.41 -14.50 15.96
N ALA A 101 -20.99 -13.44 15.29
CA ALA A 101 -21.84 -12.31 14.92
C ALA A 101 -22.96 -12.67 13.94
N SER A 102 -22.81 -13.78 13.21
CA SER A 102 -23.75 -14.28 12.21
C SER A 102 -24.51 -15.54 12.65
N LEU A 103 -24.57 -15.84 13.96
CA LEU A 103 -25.21 -17.06 14.43
C LEU A 103 -26.69 -17.12 14.00
N GLY A 104 -27.00 -18.12 13.18
CA GLY A 104 -28.34 -18.33 12.62
C GLY A 104 -28.60 -17.68 11.26
N GLU A 105 -27.66 -16.92 10.70
CA GLU A 105 -27.81 -16.26 9.39
C GLU A 105 -26.59 -16.50 8.48
N THR A 106 -26.75 -17.42 7.54
CA THR A 106 -25.66 -17.82 6.62
C THR A 106 -25.32 -16.70 5.62
N SER A 107 -26.30 -15.90 5.20
CA SER A 107 -26.13 -14.73 4.34
C SER A 107 -25.21 -13.70 4.98
N THR A 108 -25.48 -13.33 6.23
CA THR A 108 -24.63 -12.43 7.03
C THR A 108 -23.22 -12.99 7.22
N PHE A 109 -23.07 -14.30 7.50
CA PHE A 109 -21.76 -14.94 7.63
C PHE A 109 -20.92 -14.83 6.36
N LEU A 110 -21.51 -15.19 5.22
CA LEU A 110 -20.84 -15.16 3.92
C LEU A 110 -20.44 -13.74 3.54
N TRP A 111 -21.34 -12.79 3.76
CA TRP A 111 -21.07 -11.38 3.50
C TRP A 111 -19.94 -10.82 4.37
N LEU A 112 -19.99 -11.01 5.69
CA LEU A 112 -18.93 -10.59 6.61
C LEU A 112 -17.59 -11.26 6.25
N SER A 113 -17.60 -12.55 5.91
CA SER A 113 -16.39 -13.29 5.51
C SER A 113 -15.79 -12.73 4.22
N ALA A 114 -16.61 -12.46 3.20
CA ALA A 114 -16.17 -11.89 1.94
C ALA A 114 -15.53 -10.50 2.15
N MET A 115 -16.14 -9.66 2.99
CA MET A 115 -15.58 -8.35 3.35
C MET A 115 -14.17 -8.43 3.93
N HIS A 116 -13.93 -9.38 4.84
CA HIS A 116 -12.60 -9.58 5.43
C HIS A 116 -11.59 -10.02 4.39
N VAL A 117 -11.95 -10.95 3.50
CA VAL A 117 -11.06 -11.42 2.44
C VAL A 117 -10.69 -10.29 1.48
N VAL A 118 -11.67 -9.51 1.02
CA VAL A 118 -11.41 -8.39 0.12
C VAL A 118 -10.55 -7.32 0.79
N ALA A 119 -10.87 -6.96 2.03
CA ALA A 119 -10.07 -6.01 2.80
C ALA A 119 -8.62 -6.50 2.95
N GLY A 120 -8.43 -7.76 3.35
CA GLY A 120 -7.11 -8.37 3.48
C GLY A 120 -6.33 -8.39 2.16
N ALA A 121 -6.98 -8.80 1.06
CA ALA A 121 -6.36 -8.88 -0.26
C ALA A 121 -5.90 -7.51 -0.80
N LEU A 122 -6.59 -6.43 -0.48
CA LEU A 122 -6.24 -5.08 -0.93
C LEU A 122 -5.24 -4.38 0.01
N VAL A 123 -5.47 -4.45 1.31
CA VAL A 123 -4.71 -3.65 2.30
C VAL A 123 -3.33 -4.25 2.57
N ILE A 124 -3.21 -5.57 2.69
CA ILE A 124 -1.94 -6.23 3.01
C ILE A 124 -0.83 -5.86 2.00
N PRO A 125 -1.01 -6.07 0.68
CA PRO A 125 0.03 -5.74 -0.29
C PRO A 125 0.26 -4.22 -0.43
N LEU A 126 -0.76 -3.40 -0.18
CA LEU A 126 -0.62 -1.94 -0.22
C LEU A 126 0.32 -1.46 0.89
N VAL A 127 0.13 -1.93 2.12
CA VAL A 127 0.96 -1.54 3.26
C VAL A 127 2.35 -2.18 3.17
N GLU A 128 2.46 -3.42 2.68
CA GLU A 128 3.76 -4.07 2.46
C GLU A 128 4.65 -3.28 1.49
N ARG A 129 4.08 -2.59 0.50
CA ARG A 129 4.82 -1.74 -0.46
C ARG A 129 5.43 -0.49 0.18
N VAL A 130 4.82 0.05 1.23
CA VAL A 130 5.30 1.29 1.90
C VAL A 130 6.23 1.02 3.08
N LEU A 131 6.24 -0.21 3.60
CA LEU A 131 7.14 -0.59 4.69
C LEU A 131 8.58 -0.81 4.16
N PRO A 132 9.62 -0.47 4.93
CA PRO A 132 11.00 -0.75 4.56
C PRO A 132 11.28 -2.26 4.65
N ALA A 133 12.07 -2.79 3.70
CA ALA A 133 12.38 -4.23 3.64
C ALA A 133 13.31 -4.68 4.77
N ASP A 134 14.40 -3.93 5.00
CA ASP A 134 15.38 -4.18 6.04
C ASP A 134 15.82 -2.85 6.66
N LYS A 135 15.69 -2.69 7.98
CA LYS A 135 16.24 -1.50 8.65
C LYS A 135 17.76 -1.44 8.60
N ASN A 136 18.42 -2.59 8.64
CA ASN A 136 19.87 -2.65 8.73
C ASN A 136 20.56 -2.25 7.41
N LYS A 137 19.96 -2.54 6.25
CA LYS A 137 20.53 -2.10 4.95
C LYS A 137 20.34 -0.61 4.67
N ALA A 138 19.35 0.04 5.29
CA ALA A 138 19.07 1.45 5.05
C ALA A 138 20.07 2.39 5.74
N ALA A 139 20.72 1.94 6.83
CA ALA A 139 21.74 2.71 7.55
C ALA A 139 23.13 2.61 6.90
N ASP A 140 23.40 1.53 6.16
CA ASP A 140 24.70 1.27 5.53
C ASP A 140 24.82 1.89 4.12
N GLY A 141 23.76 2.52 3.61
CA GLY A 141 23.71 3.12 2.27
C GLY A 141 23.95 4.64 2.23
N GLU A 142 24.11 5.29 3.38
CA GLU A 142 24.37 6.74 3.49
C GLU A 142 25.74 6.99 4.12
N THR A 143 26.78 6.35 3.57
CA THR A 143 28.17 6.79 3.72
C THR A 143 28.90 6.51 2.41
N THR A 144 29.67 7.49 1.95
CA THR A 144 30.55 7.48 0.76
C THR A 144 29.88 7.65 -0.61
N ASP A 145 29.65 8.90 -1.01
CA ASP A 145 30.32 9.46 -2.22
C ASP A 145 30.21 10.99 -2.27
N THR A 146 31.03 11.69 -1.48
CA THR A 146 31.34 13.11 -1.74
C THR A 146 32.73 13.41 -1.18
N SER A 147 33.73 12.76 -1.77
CA SER A 147 35.11 13.21 -1.69
C SER A 147 35.58 13.61 -3.07
N ASP A 148 36.03 14.87 -3.15
CA ASP A 148 36.87 15.48 -4.17
C ASP A 148 36.34 15.62 -5.60
N THR A 149 35.94 16.85 -5.93
CA THR A 149 36.83 17.71 -6.74
C THR A 149 36.49 19.17 -6.46
N THR A 150 37.24 19.79 -5.55
CA THR A 150 37.44 21.24 -5.57
C THR A 150 38.75 21.46 -6.30
N ASP A 151 38.74 21.98 -7.52
CA ASP A 151 39.86 22.82 -7.94
C ASP A 151 39.48 23.81 -9.06
N ALA A 152 40.06 25.00 -8.88
CA ALA A 152 40.31 26.07 -9.84
C ALA A 152 39.14 26.72 -10.60
N THR A 153 38.65 27.79 -9.98
CA THR A 153 38.40 29.08 -10.65
C THR A 153 39.56 29.44 -11.60
N ASP A 154 39.31 29.61 -12.90
CA ASP A 154 40.13 30.53 -13.70
C ASP A 154 39.29 31.25 -14.76
N THR A 155 39.41 32.57 -14.72
CA THR A 155 38.74 33.55 -15.56
C THR A 155 39.68 33.97 -16.68
N ALA A 156 39.37 33.67 -17.93
CA ALA A 156 39.90 34.43 -19.06
C ALA A 156 39.01 34.26 -20.29
N GLY A 157 38.35 35.35 -20.70
CA GLY A 157 37.90 35.47 -22.08
C GLY A 157 39.09 35.64 -23.01
N LEU A 158 38.98 35.18 -24.25
CA LEU A 158 39.32 35.95 -25.45
C LEU A 158 39.09 35.12 -26.73
N LYS A 159 38.29 35.71 -27.63
CA LYS A 159 38.60 35.89 -29.06
C LYS A 159 38.84 34.65 -29.95
N LYS A 160 37.81 34.38 -30.76
CA LYS A 160 37.88 33.75 -32.10
C LYS A 160 38.78 34.58 -33.04
N PRO A 161 39.67 33.93 -33.81
CA PRO A 161 39.59 33.98 -35.29
C PRO A 161 39.86 32.58 -35.91
N ALA A 162 39.04 32.10 -36.84
CA ALA A 162 39.14 32.30 -38.30
C ALA A 162 40.43 31.73 -38.94
N GLY A 163 40.23 30.73 -39.81
CA GLY A 163 41.13 30.40 -40.92
C GLY A 163 42.08 29.23 -40.68
N GLN A 164 41.80 28.08 -41.30
CA GLN A 164 42.61 27.48 -42.37
C GLN A 164 42.19 26.00 -42.54
N ALA A 165 41.74 25.63 -43.73
CA ALA A 165 41.72 24.26 -44.25
C ALA A 165 42.15 24.34 -45.73
N PRO A 166 42.43 23.22 -46.39
CA PRO A 166 43.57 22.29 -46.29
C PRO A 166 44.43 22.35 -47.58
N PRO A 167 45.44 21.49 -47.84
CA PRO A 167 45.19 20.37 -48.77
C PRO A 167 46.11 19.13 -48.66
N GLY A 168 45.70 18.05 -49.34
CA GLY A 168 46.54 16.96 -49.90
C GLY A 168 46.85 15.81 -48.92
N ASP A 169 46.76 14.52 -49.24
CA ASP A 169 46.79 13.83 -50.54
C ASP A 169 45.97 12.52 -50.46
N THR A 170 45.22 12.22 -51.53
CA THR A 170 44.57 10.91 -51.72
C THR A 170 44.96 10.30 -53.05
N ALA A 171 45.37 9.03 -52.95
CA ALA A 171 45.24 7.93 -53.91
C ALA A 171 46.12 8.01 -55.19
N SER A 172 47.19 7.21 -55.34
CA SER A 172 47.21 5.76 -55.62
C SER A 172 46.32 5.37 -56.81
N ASP A 173 46.88 5.30 -58.02
CA ASP A 173 47.57 4.12 -58.59
C ASP A 173 46.57 3.06 -59.07
N HIS A 174 46.35 3.01 -60.38
CA HIS A 174 46.24 1.78 -61.17
C HIS A 174 46.03 2.10 -62.67
N THR A 175 46.95 1.57 -63.48
CA THR A 175 46.88 1.34 -64.93
C THR A 175 47.23 -0.14 -65.12
N PRO A 176 47.05 -0.77 -66.30
CA PRO A 176 46.16 -0.49 -67.43
C PRO A 176 45.02 -1.51 -67.59
#